data_AF-A0ABD3R2F9-F1
#
_entry.id   AF-A0ABD3R2F9-F1
#
_cell.length_a   1.000
_cell.length_b   1.000
_cell.length_c   1.000
_cell.angle_alpha   90.00
_cell.angle_beta   90.00
_cell.angle_gamma   90.00
#
_symmetry.space_group_name_H-M   'P 1'
#
loop_
_entity.id
_entity.type
_entity.pdbx_description
1 polymer ?
#
loop_
_entity_poly.entity_id
_entity_poly.type
_entity_poly.pdbx_seq_one_letter_code
_entity_poly.pdbx_strand_id
1 'polypeptide(L)'
;MPPGRLLLAFFIPILALSNLLLLAQVPKLNAEGFDAAEIGLHRHLVFEMEQLKQHQLAHGTFFFGPHSHENDVVSSYEPPLTLTQEKFLNDATIDVEEEVERCARYNFKISNVTHPKRRRLFLGALLADDSMEVLRAVGTEVYDMFHTVSFIESNTTQTLTPRRWKYYNSTTPAKKLITLHRLFGPKTRVSVDYYVAALPETSGIVGLEREWVQREGSSHRWALNGMRVDDIGIIADADEAFTRDFLRAMQICDVPEFRPNQDCMNPKVIASTMAFESSPNCVTKDRRLFHPDAILGECLEHVGDAMLHPLARREISEKHGKRLEGHGKDGNYSKYISEQGIGFNNSYPLWSATDFRNQVGGKMISMADGVSPTGYHFHNFLTVRMIFASSIIRMGIHWMTPWTSQYGS
;
A
#
# COMPACT_ATOMS: atom_id res chain seq x y z
N MET A 1 50.36 57.85 4.42
CA MET A 1 49.51 59.06 4.32
C MET A 1 48.12 58.62 3.87
N PRO A 2 47.05 58.97 4.62
CA PRO A 2 45.65 58.97 4.13
C PRO A 2 45.44 60.25 3.27
N PRO A 3 44.23 60.65 2.80
CA PRO A 3 42.87 60.11 3.01
C PRO A 3 41.98 60.09 1.73
N GLY A 4 40.70 59.70 1.88
CA GLY A 4 39.66 60.03 0.89
C GLY A 4 38.36 59.24 1.01
N ARG A 5 37.53 59.55 2.00
CA ARG A 5 36.14 59.06 2.14
C ARG A 5 35.24 59.69 1.07
N LEU A 6 34.31 58.93 0.49
CA LEU A 6 33.06 59.47 -0.03
C LEU A 6 31.88 58.53 0.29
N LEU A 7 30.89 59.09 0.99
CA LEU A 7 29.56 58.51 1.20
C LEU A 7 28.78 58.53 -0.12
N LEU A 8 28.01 57.47 -0.40
CA LEU A 8 26.95 57.48 -1.41
C LEU A 8 25.63 57.06 -0.77
N ALA A 9 24.68 58.00 -0.83
CA ALA A 9 23.33 57.91 -0.32
C ALA A 9 22.47 57.01 -1.21
N PHE A 10 21.61 56.22 -0.60
CA PHE A 10 20.54 55.46 -1.27
C PHE A 10 19.44 56.43 -1.73
N PHE A 11 19.25 56.53 -3.04
CA PHE A 11 18.07 57.11 -3.68
C PHE A 11 17.12 55.96 -4.06
N ILE A 12 15.89 56.00 -3.56
CA ILE A 12 14.78 55.14 -3.97
C ILE A 12 13.97 55.90 -5.02
N PRO A 13 13.80 55.40 -6.25
CA PRO A 13 12.75 55.86 -7.13
C PRO A 13 11.49 55.01 -6.93
N ILE A 14 10.44 55.71 -6.49
CA ILE A 14 9.05 55.27 -6.53
C ILE A 14 8.62 55.24 -8.00
N LEU A 15 8.32 54.06 -8.54
CA LEU A 15 7.63 53.91 -9.82
C LEU A 15 6.23 53.35 -9.56
N ALA A 16 5.26 54.25 -9.73
CA ALA A 16 3.85 53.96 -9.81
C ALA A 16 3.55 53.30 -11.16
N LEU A 17 2.85 52.17 -11.13
CA LEU A 17 2.15 51.61 -12.29
C LEU A 17 0.78 51.12 -11.84
N SER A 18 -0.17 52.03 -12.02
CA SER A 18 -1.56 51.84 -12.45
C SER A 18 -2.16 50.44 -12.33
N ASN A 19 -3.09 50.33 -11.38
CA ASN A 19 -4.13 49.31 -11.31
C ASN A 19 -5.01 49.34 -12.58
N LEU A 20 -5.00 48.26 -13.35
CA LEU A 20 -6.11 47.90 -14.25
C LEU A 20 -6.78 46.65 -13.67
N LEU A 21 -7.83 46.87 -12.89
CA LEU A 21 -8.73 45.84 -12.37
C LEU A 21 -9.56 45.30 -13.54
N LEU A 22 -9.22 44.12 -14.06
CA LEU A 22 -10.21 43.27 -14.75
C LEU A 22 -10.87 42.38 -13.69
N LEU A 23 -12.09 42.74 -13.33
CA LEU A 23 -13.00 41.90 -12.54
C LEU A 23 -13.44 40.70 -13.40
N ALA A 24 -12.67 39.61 -13.34
CA ALA A 24 -13.22 38.29 -13.63
C ALA A 24 -13.92 37.79 -12.36
N GLN A 25 -15.25 37.70 -12.41
CA GLN A 25 -16.06 37.05 -11.38
C GLN A 25 -15.68 35.57 -11.30
N VAL A 26 -14.88 35.23 -10.30
CA VAL A 26 -14.63 33.84 -9.88
C VAL A 26 -15.74 33.46 -8.90
N PRO A 27 -16.45 32.33 -9.08
CA PRO A 27 -17.38 31.86 -8.07
C PRO A 27 -16.60 31.54 -6.80
N LYS A 28 -16.99 32.18 -5.68
CA LYS A 28 -16.59 31.74 -4.35
C LYS A 28 -17.07 30.31 -4.17
N LEU A 29 -16.15 29.34 -4.20
CA LEU A 29 -16.38 28.04 -3.58
C LEU A 29 -16.44 28.29 -2.07
N ASN A 30 -17.65 28.39 -1.56
CA ASN A 30 -17.92 28.42 -0.14
C ASN A 30 -17.32 27.15 0.48
N ALA A 31 -16.44 27.35 1.46
CA ALA A 31 -16.15 26.35 2.48
C ALA A 31 -17.40 26.24 3.37
N GLU A 32 -18.45 25.60 2.86
CA GLU A 32 -19.65 25.29 3.63
C GLU A 32 -19.44 24.02 4.44
N GLY A 33 -19.89 24.10 5.68
CA GLY A 33 -19.68 23.12 6.73
C GLY A 33 -20.25 21.75 6.37
N PHE A 34 -19.52 20.73 6.77
CA PHE A 34 -20.05 19.38 6.86
C PHE A 34 -20.97 19.33 8.08
N ASP A 35 -22.27 19.50 7.85
CA ASP A 35 -23.28 19.23 8.86
C ASP A 35 -23.28 17.74 9.20
N ALA A 36 -23.02 17.45 10.47
CA ALA A 36 -22.99 16.12 11.05
C ALA A 36 -24.40 15.62 11.38
N ALA A 37 -25.32 15.69 10.41
CA ALA A 37 -26.73 15.42 10.63
C ALA A 37 -27.23 14.28 9.73
N GLU A 38 -26.64 13.09 9.86
CA GLU A 38 -27.31 11.80 9.62
C GLU A 38 -26.38 10.67 10.07
N ILE A 39 -26.29 10.47 11.39
CA ILE A 39 -25.80 9.22 11.97
C ILE A 39 -26.99 8.65 12.72
N GLY A 40 -27.61 7.61 12.14
CA GLY A 40 -28.67 6.85 12.77
C GLY A 40 -28.24 6.36 14.15
N LEU A 41 -29.23 6.09 15.00
CA LEU A 41 -29.12 5.72 16.42
C LEU A 41 -28.34 4.40 16.64
N HIS A 42 -27.05 4.36 16.31
CA HIS A 42 -26.15 3.31 16.77
C HIS A 42 -25.88 3.55 18.25
N ARG A 43 -26.22 2.56 19.09
CA ARG A 43 -25.80 2.54 20.48
C ARG A 43 -24.29 2.79 20.49
N HIS A 44 -23.87 3.88 21.10
CA HIS A 44 -22.45 4.19 21.32
C HIS A 44 -21.85 3.09 22.19
N LEU A 45 -21.30 2.06 21.55
CA LEU A 45 -20.44 1.10 22.22
C LEU A 45 -19.14 1.83 22.52
N VAL A 46 -18.87 2.01 23.81
CA VAL A 46 -17.56 2.47 24.27
C VAL A 46 -16.65 1.26 24.33
N PHE A 47 -15.62 1.25 23.50
CA PHE A 47 -14.57 0.24 23.57
C PHE A 47 -13.40 0.80 24.35
N GLU A 48 -12.97 0.11 25.41
CA GLU A 48 -11.65 0.36 26.01
C GLU A 48 -10.59 -0.45 25.26
N MET A 49 -9.33 0.01 25.23
CA MET A 49 -8.27 -0.68 24.49
C MET A 49 -8.09 -2.14 24.96
N GLU A 50 -8.23 -2.37 26.26
CA GLU A 50 -8.11 -3.69 26.89
C GLU A 50 -9.23 -4.65 26.47
N GLN A 51 -10.35 -4.13 25.96
CA GLN A 51 -11.47 -4.93 25.45
C GLN A 51 -11.33 -5.28 23.98
N LEU A 52 -10.36 -4.69 23.29
CA LEU A 52 -10.07 -5.01 21.90
C LEU A 52 -9.54 -6.43 21.77
N LYS A 53 -9.71 -7.01 20.58
CA LYS A 53 -9.04 -8.27 20.28
C LYS A 53 -7.54 -8.03 20.32
N GLN A 54 -6.85 -8.77 21.17
CA GLN A 54 -5.42 -8.66 21.37
C GLN A 54 -4.69 -9.88 20.82
N HIS A 55 -3.48 -9.66 20.32
CA HIS A 55 -2.53 -10.73 20.03
C HIS A 55 -1.19 -10.38 20.67
N GLN A 56 -0.86 -11.10 21.72
CA GLN A 56 0.38 -10.88 22.48
C GLN A 56 1.46 -11.83 21.97
N LEU A 57 2.58 -11.24 21.57
CA LEU A 57 3.75 -11.92 21.00
C LEU A 57 5.00 -11.58 21.81
N ALA A 58 6.10 -12.28 21.52
CA ALA A 58 7.37 -12.05 22.20
C ALA A 58 7.92 -10.62 22.03
N HIS A 59 7.54 -9.93 20.95
CA HIS A 59 8.03 -8.58 20.64
C HIS A 59 7.05 -7.46 21.01
N GLY A 60 5.80 -7.77 21.36
CA GLY A 60 4.79 -6.75 21.65
C GLY A 60 3.38 -7.28 21.60
N THR A 61 2.43 -6.35 21.72
CA THR A 61 1.00 -6.66 21.67
C THR A 61 0.36 -5.89 20.54
N PHE A 62 -0.37 -6.61 19.69
CA PHE A 62 -1.26 -6.02 18.69
C PHE A 62 -2.66 -5.84 19.28
N PHE A 63 -3.28 -4.69 19.02
CA PHE A 63 -4.66 -4.36 19.35
C PHE A 63 -5.44 -4.14 18.06
N PHE A 64 -6.41 -5.02 17.82
CA PHE A 64 -7.22 -5.03 16.61
C PHE A 64 -8.51 -4.25 16.87
N GLY A 65 -8.66 -3.09 16.22
CA GLY A 65 -9.82 -2.23 16.38
C GLY A 65 -11.11 -2.83 15.79
N PRO A 66 -12.30 -2.60 16.40
CA PRO A 66 -13.58 -3.12 15.92
C PRO A 66 -14.05 -2.39 14.67
N HIS A 67 -13.68 -1.11 14.55
CA HIS A 67 -14.10 -0.18 13.50
C HIS A 67 -13.65 -0.58 12.09
N SER A 68 -12.72 -1.51 11.96
CA SER A 68 -12.34 -2.10 10.69
C SER A 68 -13.45 -2.96 10.06
N HIS A 69 -14.40 -3.42 10.88
CA HIS A 69 -15.53 -4.27 10.50
C HIS A 69 -16.88 -3.54 10.61
N GLU A 70 -16.95 -2.45 11.36
CA GLU A 70 -18.21 -1.80 11.78
C GLU A 70 -18.50 -0.46 11.09
N ASN A 71 -17.57 0.08 10.29
CA ASN A 71 -17.94 1.17 9.43
C ASN A 71 -18.84 0.62 8.33
N ASP A 72 -20.15 0.67 8.56
CA ASP A 72 -21.13 0.92 7.51
C ASP A 72 -20.72 2.26 6.88
N VAL A 73 -19.68 2.23 6.03
CA VAL A 73 -19.38 3.34 5.15
C VAL A 73 -20.67 3.52 4.39
N VAL A 74 -21.38 4.60 4.72
CA VAL A 74 -22.69 4.89 4.15
C VAL A 74 -22.54 4.67 2.66
N SER A 75 -23.20 3.62 2.16
CA SER A 75 -23.03 3.14 0.78
C SER A 75 -23.40 4.22 -0.24
N SER A 76 -23.99 5.33 0.22
CA SER A 76 -24.31 6.53 -0.53
C SER A 76 -23.15 7.49 -0.79
N TYR A 77 -21.94 7.28 -0.24
CA TYR A 77 -20.79 8.11 -0.64
C TYR A 77 -20.29 7.70 -2.03
N GLU A 78 -20.96 8.25 -3.03
CA GLU A 78 -20.51 8.24 -4.42
C GLU A 78 -19.79 9.57 -4.69
N PRO A 79 -18.45 9.60 -4.73
CA PRO A 79 -17.76 10.82 -5.15
C PRO A 79 -18.21 11.16 -6.58
N PRO A 80 -18.38 12.44 -6.95
CA PRO A 80 -18.69 12.81 -8.33
C PRO A 80 -17.50 12.42 -9.21
N LEU A 81 -17.66 11.32 -9.95
CA LEU A 81 -16.66 10.82 -10.88
C LEU A 81 -16.86 11.49 -12.24
N THR A 82 -15.76 11.79 -12.92
CA THR A 82 -15.83 12.12 -14.35
C THR A 82 -16.19 10.87 -15.15
N LEU A 83 -16.77 11.01 -16.34
CA LEU A 83 -17.06 9.88 -17.24
C LEU A 83 -15.85 8.97 -17.47
N THR A 84 -14.65 9.56 -17.49
CA THR A 84 -13.41 8.78 -17.64
C THR A 84 -13.07 8.00 -16.38
N GLN A 85 -13.25 8.59 -15.20
CA GLN A 85 -13.07 7.87 -13.93
C GLN A 85 -14.12 6.77 -13.77
N GLU A 86 -15.38 7.03 -14.11
CA GLU A 86 -16.43 6.01 -14.10
C GLU A 86 -16.04 4.85 -15.01
N LYS A 87 -15.56 5.12 -16.23
CA LYS A 87 -15.10 4.07 -17.15
C LYS A 87 -13.99 3.20 -16.53
N PHE A 88 -13.03 3.78 -15.81
CA PHE A 88 -11.89 3.05 -15.25
C PHE A 88 -12.14 2.43 -13.87
N LEU A 89 -13.09 2.99 -13.09
CA LEU A 89 -13.41 2.55 -11.73
C LEU A 89 -14.62 1.62 -11.69
N ASN A 90 -15.56 1.74 -12.64
CA ASN A 90 -16.73 0.88 -12.74
C ASN A 90 -16.40 -0.39 -13.53
N ASP A 91 -15.57 -1.23 -12.94
CA ASP A 91 -15.10 -2.48 -13.52
C ASP A 91 -15.70 -3.71 -12.80
N ALA A 92 -16.88 -3.57 -12.18
CA ALA A 92 -17.51 -4.66 -11.43
C ALA A 92 -17.81 -5.89 -12.31
N THR A 93 -18.11 -5.67 -13.59
CA THR A 93 -18.32 -6.73 -14.58
C THR A 93 -16.98 -7.09 -15.23
N ILE A 94 -16.73 -8.38 -15.42
CA ILE A 94 -15.52 -8.86 -16.08
C ILE A 94 -15.75 -8.89 -17.59
N ASP A 95 -15.06 -8.03 -18.32
CA ASP A 95 -14.98 -8.07 -19.78
C ASP A 95 -13.84 -9.02 -20.20
N VAL A 96 -14.18 -10.20 -20.70
CA VAL A 96 -13.19 -11.24 -21.02
C VAL A 96 -12.18 -10.77 -22.08
N GLU A 97 -12.61 -9.97 -23.07
CA GLU A 97 -11.73 -9.50 -24.14
C GLU A 97 -10.70 -8.51 -23.58
N GLU A 98 -11.15 -7.56 -22.77
CA GLU A 98 -10.26 -6.61 -22.09
C GLU A 98 -9.26 -7.32 -21.15
N GLU A 99 -9.71 -8.35 -20.44
CA GLU A 99 -8.83 -9.12 -19.54
C GLU A 99 -7.81 -9.96 -20.30
N VAL A 100 -8.16 -10.49 -21.48
CA VAL A 100 -7.20 -11.17 -22.37
C VAL A 100 -6.12 -10.20 -22.82
N GLU A 101 -6.49 -9.00 -23.26
CA GLU A 101 -5.55 -7.95 -23.64
C GLU A 101 -4.68 -7.51 -22.45
N ARG A 102 -5.29 -7.32 -21.28
CA ARG A 102 -4.59 -6.98 -20.03
C ARG A 102 -3.56 -8.04 -19.66
N CYS A 103 -3.92 -9.32 -19.68
CA CYS A 103 -2.97 -10.39 -19.39
C CYS A 103 -1.80 -10.41 -20.39
N ALA A 104 -2.08 -10.19 -21.67
CA ALA A 104 -1.06 -10.14 -22.71
C ALA A 104 -0.04 -9.00 -22.48
N ARG A 105 -0.46 -7.85 -21.92
CA ARG A 105 0.45 -6.74 -21.55
C ARG A 105 1.55 -7.14 -20.58
N TYR A 106 1.39 -8.24 -19.83
CA TYR A 106 2.37 -8.74 -18.86
C TYR A 106 2.95 -10.11 -19.25
N ASN A 107 2.77 -10.53 -20.51
CA ASN A 107 3.13 -11.87 -20.98
C ASN A 107 2.43 -13.00 -20.21
N PHE A 108 1.24 -12.74 -19.68
CA PHE A 108 0.39 -13.73 -19.02
C PHE A 108 -0.74 -14.16 -19.93
N LYS A 109 -1.44 -15.22 -19.52
CA LYS A 109 -2.69 -15.67 -20.12
C LYS A 109 -3.82 -15.50 -19.11
N ILE A 110 -5.06 -15.37 -19.57
CA ILE A 110 -6.21 -15.42 -18.67
C ILE A 110 -6.37 -16.85 -18.10
N SER A 111 -6.63 -16.96 -16.80
CA SER A 111 -6.68 -18.28 -16.14
C SER A 111 -7.86 -19.14 -16.60
N ASN A 112 -9.03 -18.52 -16.81
CA ASN A 112 -10.24 -19.20 -17.26
C ASN A 112 -11.11 -18.24 -18.08
N VAL A 113 -11.17 -18.47 -19.40
CA VAL A 113 -11.96 -17.66 -20.34
C VAL A 113 -13.47 -17.86 -20.12
N THR A 114 -13.89 -19.07 -19.77
CA THR A 114 -15.32 -19.43 -19.71
C THR A 114 -16.00 -18.97 -18.43
N HIS A 115 -15.27 -18.99 -17.31
CA HIS A 115 -15.78 -18.63 -15.99
C HIS A 115 -14.71 -17.80 -15.28
N PRO A 116 -14.45 -16.57 -15.76
CA PRO A 116 -13.42 -15.74 -15.17
C PRO A 116 -13.82 -15.34 -13.75
N LYS A 117 -12.86 -15.41 -12.84
CA LYS A 117 -13.05 -15.02 -11.44
C LYS A 117 -11.83 -14.24 -10.98
N ARG A 118 -12.07 -13.10 -10.35
CA ARG A 118 -11.03 -12.31 -9.70
C ARG A 118 -10.73 -12.85 -8.30
N ARG A 119 -9.45 -13.08 -8.00
CA ARG A 119 -8.96 -13.31 -6.65
C ARG A 119 -9.16 -12.06 -5.79
N ARG A 120 -9.30 -12.22 -4.47
CA ARG A 120 -9.35 -11.06 -3.57
C ARG A 120 -7.94 -10.59 -3.26
N LEU A 121 -7.80 -9.28 -3.03
CA LEU A 121 -6.53 -8.65 -2.69
C LEU A 121 -6.56 -8.17 -1.24
N PHE A 122 -5.49 -8.43 -0.49
CA PHE A 122 -5.30 -8.03 0.90
C PHE A 122 -4.03 -7.21 1.02
N LEU A 123 -4.15 -5.90 1.25
CA LEU A 123 -3.02 -4.99 1.42
C LEU A 123 -2.64 -4.85 2.90
N GLY A 124 -1.35 -4.73 3.16
CA GLY A 124 -0.74 -4.51 4.46
C GLY A 124 0.35 -3.46 4.36
N ALA A 125 0.30 -2.45 5.21
CA ALA A 125 1.29 -1.38 5.25
C ALA A 125 1.49 -0.90 6.69
N LEU A 126 2.66 -0.35 6.96
CA LEU A 126 2.89 0.39 8.20
C LEU A 126 2.44 1.83 8.01
N LEU A 127 1.88 2.43 9.05
CA LEU A 127 1.42 3.82 9.01
C LEU A 127 2.13 4.62 10.09
N ALA A 128 2.87 5.63 9.66
CA ALA A 128 3.66 6.49 10.52
C ALA A 128 3.10 7.93 10.49
N ASP A 129 3.90 8.89 10.04
CA ASP A 129 3.50 10.29 9.87
C ASP A 129 3.21 10.62 8.39
N ASP A 130 2.80 9.61 7.63
CA ASP A 130 2.43 9.73 6.23
C ASP A 130 1.37 10.81 6.01
N SER A 131 1.59 11.64 5.00
CA SER A 131 0.69 12.75 4.68
C SER A 131 -0.62 12.22 4.10
N MET A 132 -1.72 12.96 4.32
CA MET A 132 -3.00 12.59 3.71
C MET A 132 -2.96 12.68 2.18
N GLU A 133 -2.03 13.45 1.62
CA GLU A 133 -1.79 13.60 0.20
C GLU A 133 -1.21 12.32 -0.41
N VAL A 134 -0.21 11.72 0.22
CA VAL A 134 0.35 10.42 -0.17
C VAL A 134 -0.73 9.34 -0.10
N LEU A 135 -1.43 9.26 1.03
CA LEU A 135 -2.50 8.27 1.22
C LEU A 135 -3.65 8.45 0.23
N ARG A 136 -3.92 9.70 -0.20
CA ARG A 136 -4.90 9.99 -1.24
C ARG A 136 -4.39 9.54 -2.61
N ALA A 137 -3.12 9.74 -2.94
CA ALA A 137 -2.55 9.28 -4.20
C ALA A 137 -2.62 7.75 -4.31
N VAL A 138 -2.16 7.03 -3.28
CA VAL A 138 -2.26 5.57 -3.17
C VAL A 138 -3.72 5.11 -3.23
N GLY A 139 -4.59 5.68 -2.37
CA GLY A 139 -6.01 5.32 -2.34
C GLY A 139 -6.74 5.55 -3.67
N THR A 140 -6.41 6.62 -4.39
CA THR A 140 -6.99 6.90 -5.72
C THR A 140 -6.57 5.85 -6.75
N GLU A 141 -5.29 5.46 -6.77
CA GLU A 141 -4.79 4.44 -7.68
C GLU A 141 -5.51 3.10 -7.48
N VAL A 142 -5.81 2.77 -6.23
CA VAL A 142 -6.32 1.45 -5.83
C VAL A 142 -7.77 1.47 -5.33
N TYR A 143 -8.54 2.49 -5.69
CA TYR A 143 -9.91 2.68 -5.25
C TYR A 143 -10.78 1.46 -5.61
N ASP A 144 -11.46 0.87 -4.62
CA ASP A 144 -12.30 -0.34 -4.75
C ASP A 144 -11.57 -1.58 -5.33
N MET A 145 -10.25 -1.65 -5.20
CA MET A 145 -9.45 -2.80 -5.66
C MET A 145 -9.35 -3.90 -4.61
N PHE A 146 -9.28 -3.52 -3.33
CA PHE A 146 -8.92 -4.41 -2.24
C PHE A 146 -10.16 -4.94 -1.52
N HIS A 147 -10.07 -6.19 -1.07
CA HIS A 147 -11.02 -6.70 -0.07
C HIS A 147 -10.69 -6.14 1.30
N THR A 148 -9.41 -6.04 1.63
CA THR A 148 -8.92 -5.54 2.92
C THR A 148 -7.66 -4.72 2.75
N VAL A 149 -7.60 -3.61 3.48
CA VAL A 149 -6.40 -2.79 3.66
C VAL A 149 -6.13 -2.73 5.16
N SER A 150 -4.96 -3.24 5.56
CA SER A 150 -4.51 -3.27 6.95
C SER A 150 -3.33 -2.34 7.14
N PHE A 151 -3.54 -1.29 7.90
CA PHE A 151 -2.48 -0.45 8.41
C PHE A 151 -2.12 -0.84 9.84
N ILE A 152 -0.83 -0.82 10.17
CA ILE A 152 -0.35 -0.97 11.55
C ILE A 152 0.32 0.33 11.98
N GLU A 153 -0.16 0.94 13.06
CA GLU A 153 0.47 2.10 13.71
C GLU A 153 1.15 1.67 15.02
N SER A 154 2.39 2.08 15.24
CA SER A 154 3.10 1.81 16.49
C SER A 154 2.89 2.88 17.55
N ASN A 155 2.97 2.47 18.82
CA ASN A 155 3.00 3.34 19.99
C ASN A 155 4.29 4.16 20.14
N THR A 156 5.23 4.03 19.21
CA THR A 156 6.54 4.69 19.29
C THR A 156 7.13 4.90 17.89
N THR A 157 7.91 5.97 17.72
CA THR A 157 8.68 6.22 16.48
C THR A 157 9.91 5.30 16.41
N GLN A 158 10.65 5.37 15.29
CA GLN A 158 11.97 4.75 15.19
C GLN A 158 12.98 5.34 16.19
N THR A 159 12.80 6.61 16.57
CA THR A 159 13.63 7.30 17.58
C THR A 159 13.13 7.10 19.01
N LEU A 160 12.29 6.09 19.25
CA LEU A 160 11.71 5.76 20.55
C LEU A 160 10.73 6.80 21.13
N THR A 161 10.34 7.82 20.36
CA THR A 161 9.40 8.85 20.81
C THR A 161 8.00 8.24 20.94
N PRO A 162 7.32 8.36 22.10
CA PRO A 162 5.97 7.84 22.27
C PRO A 162 4.98 8.45 21.27
N ARG A 163 4.05 7.62 20.78
CA ARG A 163 2.97 8.00 19.88
C ARG A 163 1.64 7.53 20.46
N ARG A 164 0.58 8.29 20.16
CA ARG A 164 -0.79 7.87 20.43
C ARG A 164 -1.38 7.27 19.17
N TRP A 165 -2.29 6.32 19.31
CA TRP A 165 -3.06 5.76 18.20
C TRP A 165 -3.97 6.85 17.60
N LYS A 166 -3.65 7.33 16.40
CA LYS A 166 -4.31 8.50 15.79
C LYS A 166 -5.67 8.17 15.18
N TYR A 167 -5.91 6.88 14.92
CA TYR A 167 -7.04 6.37 14.16
C TYR A 167 -8.08 5.66 15.04
N TYR A 168 -7.86 5.64 16.35
CA TYR A 168 -8.77 5.05 17.32
C TYR A 168 -9.47 6.12 18.15
N ASN A 169 -10.76 5.90 18.35
CA ASN A 169 -11.58 6.60 19.31
C ASN A 169 -12.56 5.58 19.90
N SER A 170 -12.65 5.56 21.23
CA SER A 170 -13.40 4.55 21.98
C SER A 170 -14.91 4.65 21.75
N THR A 171 -15.42 5.82 21.38
CA THR A 171 -16.87 6.12 21.35
C THR A 171 -17.46 6.20 19.95
N THR A 172 -16.65 6.58 18.96
CA THR A 172 -17.06 6.78 17.56
C THR A 172 -15.88 6.49 16.63
N PRO A 173 -16.10 6.08 15.37
CA PRO A 173 -15.02 5.93 14.41
C PRO A 173 -14.25 7.24 14.24
N ALA A 174 -12.92 7.20 14.33
CA ALA A 174 -12.11 8.40 14.21
C ALA A 174 -12.28 9.04 12.82
N LYS A 175 -12.40 10.38 12.75
CA LYS A 175 -12.52 11.12 11.47
C LYS A 175 -11.42 10.74 10.47
N LYS A 176 -10.20 10.48 10.95
CA LYS A 176 -9.09 10.03 10.11
C LYS A 176 -9.32 8.63 9.53
N LEU A 177 -9.84 7.69 10.32
CA LEU A 177 -10.19 6.36 9.85
C LEU A 177 -11.32 6.41 8.81
N ILE A 178 -12.38 7.18 9.07
CA ILE A 178 -13.46 7.42 8.09
C ILE A 178 -12.90 7.98 6.79
N THR A 179 -11.95 8.92 6.88
CA THR A 179 -11.27 9.48 5.71
C THR A 179 -10.53 8.40 4.93
N LEU A 180 -9.79 7.52 5.59
CA LEU A 180 -9.10 6.40 4.92
C LEU A 180 -10.08 5.45 4.23
N HIS A 181 -11.20 5.08 4.88
CA HIS A 181 -12.23 4.27 4.22
C HIS A 181 -12.72 4.91 2.93
N ARG A 182 -12.99 6.21 2.93
CA ARG A 182 -13.43 6.94 1.72
C ARG A 182 -12.36 6.95 0.62
N LEU A 183 -11.07 6.96 0.98
CA LEU A 183 -9.98 6.95 0.00
C LEU A 183 -9.82 5.61 -0.72
N PHE A 184 -10.07 4.49 -0.03
CA PHE A 184 -9.94 3.15 -0.60
C PHE A 184 -11.24 2.59 -1.18
N GLY A 185 -12.35 3.32 -1.00
CA GLY A 185 -13.65 3.00 -1.58
C GLY A 185 -14.56 2.15 -0.67
N PRO A 186 -15.88 2.19 -0.91
CA PRO A 186 -16.88 1.59 -0.03
C PRO A 186 -16.83 0.06 0.01
N LYS A 187 -16.20 -0.60 -0.97
CA LYS A 187 -16.08 -2.07 -1.00
C LYS A 187 -14.88 -2.58 -0.19
N THR A 188 -13.98 -1.68 0.21
CA THR A 188 -12.73 -2.02 0.88
C THR A 188 -12.87 -1.94 2.39
N ARG A 189 -12.51 -3.04 3.08
CA ARG A 189 -12.39 -3.02 4.56
C ARG A 189 -11.06 -2.40 4.96
N VAL A 190 -11.07 -1.18 5.47
CA VAL A 190 -9.87 -0.48 5.93
C VAL A 190 -9.74 -0.61 7.45
N SER A 191 -8.53 -0.88 7.92
CA SER A 191 -8.20 -0.97 9.35
C SER A 191 -6.92 -0.23 9.64
N VAL A 192 -6.83 0.39 10.81
CA VAL A 192 -5.56 0.89 11.36
C VAL A 192 -5.44 0.32 12.76
N ASP A 193 -4.68 -0.76 12.90
CA ASP A 193 -4.47 -1.48 14.15
C ASP A 193 -3.24 -0.96 14.89
N TYR A 194 -3.20 -1.20 16.21
CA TYR A 194 -2.16 -0.63 17.06
C TYR A 194 -1.17 -1.67 17.51
N TYR A 195 0.11 -1.32 17.46
CA TYR A 195 1.18 -2.15 17.95
C TYR A 195 1.90 -1.47 19.11
N VAL A 196 1.87 -2.12 20.27
CA VAL A 196 2.62 -1.72 21.46
C VAL A 196 3.86 -2.60 21.56
N ALA A 197 5.03 -2.01 21.32
CA ALA A 197 6.28 -2.74 21.41
C ALA A 197 6.60 -3.12 22.87
N ALA A 198 7.01 -4.36 23.08
CA ALA A 198 7.51 -4.88 24.36
C ALA A 198 9.00 -5.25 24.29
N LEU A 199 9.68 -4.94 23.19
CA LEU A 199 11.10 -5.22 23.01
C LEU A 199 11.93 -4.39 23.99
N PRO A 200 12.77 -5.01 24.84
CA PRO A 200 13.63 -4.27 25.73
C PRO A 200 14.64 -3.45 24.93
N GLU A 201 15.02 -2.26 25.40
CA GLU A 201 16.05 -1.40 24.76
C GLU A 201 17.38 -2.16 24.55
N THR A 202 17.63 -3.17 25.38
CA THR A 202 18.82 -4.05 25.32
C THR A 202 18.77 -5.13 24.24
N SER A 203 17.65 -5.27 23.52
CA SER A 203 17.48 -6.31 22.48
C SER A 203 18.37 -6.12 21.25
N GLY A 204 19.09 -4.99 21.13
CA GLY A 204 19.94 -4.70 19.98
C GLY A 204 19.15 -4.45 18.69
N ILE A 205 17.82 -4.36 18.78
CA ILE A 205 16.89 -4.05 17.69
C ILE A 205 16.93 -2.53 17.51
N VAL A 206 17.81 -2.06 16.62
CA VAL A 206 18.05 -0.63 16.37
C VAL A 206 17.77 -0.31 14.90
N GLY A 207 16.67 0.42 14.65
CA GLY A 207 16.31 0.87 13.30
C GLY A 207 15.14 0.08 12.72
N LEU A 208 15.28 -0.41 11.49
CA LEU A 208 14.19 -1.00 10.70
C LEU A 208 13.66 -2.34 11.24
N GLU A 209 14.36 -2.96 12.18
CA GLU A 209 13.97 -4.21 12.84
C GLU A 209 12.58 -4.12 13.48
N ARG A 210 12.24 -2.93 14.00
CA ARG A 210 10.93 -2.70 14.59
C ARG A 210 9.82 -2.71 13.55
N GLU A 211 10.10 -2.26 12.33
CA GLU A 211 9.14 -2.30 11.22
C GLU A 211 8.86 -3.72 10.79
N TRP A 212 9.88 -4.59 10.80
CA TRP A 212 9.72 -5.99 10.46
C TRP A 212 8.67 -6.64 11.35
N VAL A 213 8.87 -6.59 12.67
CA VAL A 213 7.93 -7.20 13.61
C VAL A 213 6.55 -6.54 13.61
N GLN A 214 6.44 -5.25 13.26
CA GLN A 214 5.15 -4.57 13.10
C GLN A 214 4.33 -5.15 11.95
N ARG A 215 4.97 -5.52 10.82
CA ARG A 215 4.28 -6.02 9.63
C ARG A 215 3.52 -7.32 9.88
N GLU A 216 3.93 -8.11 10.88
CA GLU A 216 3.21 -9.33 11.30
C GLU A 216 1.74 -9.07 11.67
N GLY A 217 1.44 -7.85 12.13
CA GLY A 217 0.05 -7.41 12.39
C GLY A 217 -0.86 -7.50 11.17
N SER A 218 -0.33 -7.25 9.96
CA SER A 218 -1.12 -7.30 8.73
C SER A 218 -1.59 -8.71 8.42
N SER A 219 -0.73 -9.73 8.55
CA SER A 219 -1.13 -11.14 8.30
C SER A 219 -2.17 -11.62 9.31
N HIS A 220 -2.06 -11.22 10.57
CA HIS A 220 -3.13 -11.47 11.54
C HIS A 220 -4.45 -10.83 11.13
N ARG A 221 -4.44 -9.55 10.74
CA ARG A 221 -5.66 -8.85 10.30
C ARG A 221 -6.25 -9.49 9.04
N TRP A 222 -5.44 -9.93 8.09
CA TRP A 222 -5.93 -10.62 6.90
C TRP A 222 -6.62 -11.94 7.25
N ALA A 223 -6.04 -12.74 8.14
CA ALA A 223 -6.66 -13.96 8.64
C ALA A 223 -7.99 -13.66 9.37
N LEU A 224 -8.04 -12.61 10.20
CA LEU A 224 -9.29 -12.15 10.84
C LEU A 224 -10.36 -11.74 9.84
N ASN A 225 -9.96 -11.20 8.70
CA ASN A 225 -10.85 -10.81 7.62
C ASN A 225 -11.18 -11.97 6.66
N GLY A 226 -10.76 -13.19 6.98
CA GLY A 226 -11.08 -14.39 6.23
C GLY A 226 -10.33 -14.51 4.92
N MET A 227 -9.06 -14.09 4.88
CA MET A 227 -8.16 -14.42 3.77
C MET A 227 -8.07 -15.95 3.60
N ARG A 228 -8.10 -16.41 2.34
CA ARG A 228 -8.01 -17.81 1.94
C ARG A 228 -6.70 -18.06 1.19
N VAL A 229 -6.38 -19.34 1.01
CA VAL A 229 -5.20 -19.79 0.27
C VAL A 229 -5.18 -19.33 -1.19
N ASP A 230 -6.34 -19.08 -1.82
CA ASP A 230 -6.46 -18.60 -3.20
C ASP A 230 -6.43 -17.07 -3.36
N ASP A 231 -6.39 -16.33 -2.26
CA ASP A 231 -6.31 -14.86 -2.27
C ASP A 231 -4.86 -14.36 -2.36
N ILE A 232 -4.66 -13.08 -2.67
CA ILE A 232 -3.33 -12.48 -2.80
C ILE A 232 -3.08 -11.51 -1.64
N GLY A 233 -2.01 -11.73 -0.90
CA GLY A 233 -1.50 -10.82 0.12
C GLY A 233 -0.45 -9.88 -0.46
N ILE A 234 -0.50 -8.61 -0.11
CA ILE A 234 0.40 -7.56 -0.60
C ILE A 234 0.97 -6.79 0.58
N ILE A 235 2.29 -6.66 0.63
CA ILE A 235 2.98 -5.77 1.57
C ILE A 235 3.61 -4.61 0.81
N ALA A 236 3.34 -3.40 1.31
CA ALA A 236 3.82 -2.14 0.77
C ALA A 236 4.24 -1.21 1.92
N ASP A 237 4.97 -0.15 1.58
CA ASP A 237 4.95 1.07 2.41
C ASP A 237 3.69 1.90 2.10
N ALA A 238 3.29 2.78 3.01
CA ALA A 238 2.06 3.56 2.85
C ALA A 238 2.09 4.53 1.66
N ASP A 239 3.28 4.77 1.09
CA ASP A 239 3.55 5.58 -0.08
C ASP A 239 3.82 4.76 -1.35
N GLU A 240 3.53 3.46 -1.33
CA GLU A 240 3.73 2.56 -2.45
C GLU A 240 2.42 1.91 -2.90
N ALA A 241 2.28 1.66 -4.21
CA ALA A 241 1.16 0.92 -4.77
C ALA A 241 1.57 0.17 -6.04
N PHE A 242 0.99 -1.00 -6.28
CA PHE A 242 0.98 -1.55 -7.64
C PHE A 242 0.06 -0.69 -8.50
N THR A 243 0.29 -0.66 -9.81
CA THR A 243 -0.66 0.01 -10.71
C THR A 243 -2.00 -0.72 -10.69
N ARG A 244 -3.10 0.00 -10.89
CA ARG A 244 -4.44 -0.58 -10.98
C ARG A 244 -4.52 -1.68 -12.03
N ASP A 245 -3.91 -1.44 -13.19
CA ASP A 245 -3.89 -2.39 -14.30
C ASP A 245 -3.18 -3.69 -13.91
N PHE A 246 -2.03 -3.59 -13.22
CA PHE A 246 -1.29 -4.76 -12.78
C PHE A 246 -1.99 -5.49 -11.63
N LEU A 247 -2.63 -4.77 -10.69
CA LEU A 247 -3.48 -5.37 -9.67
C LEU A 247 -4.62 -6.19 -10.30
N ARG A 248 -5.28 -5.67 -11.34
CA ARG A 248 -6.30 -6.43 -12.07
C ARG A 248 -5.71 -7.65 -12.76
N ALA A 249 -4.55 -7.53 -13.40
CA ALA A 249 -3.85 -8.66 -14.00
C ALA A 249 -3.56 -9.76 -12.96
N MET A 250 -3.04 -9.41 -11.79
CA MET A 250 -2.78 -10.36 -10.69
C MET A 250 -4.05 -11.10 -10.23
N GLN A 251 -5.22 -10.43 -10.26
CA GLN A 251 -6.47 -11.05 -9.83
C GLN A 251 -7.02 -12.11 -10.79
N ILE A 252 -6.72 -12.04 -12.08
CA ILE A 252 -7.43 -12.83 -13.11
C ILE A 252 -6.50 -13.63 -14.04
N CYS A 253 -5.29 -13.14 -14.26
CA CYS A 253 -4.31 -13.81 -15.11
C CYS A 253 -3.69 -15.01 -14.41
N ASP A 254 -3.18 -15.93 -15.22
CA ASP A 254 -2.34 -17.04 -14.82
C ASP A 254 -0.91 -16.51 -14.57
N VAL A 255 -0.73 -15.94 -13.40
CA VAL A 255 0.59 -15.52 -12.88
C VAL A 255 1.27 -16.76 -12.28
N PRO A 256 2.44 -17.18 -12.76
CA PRO A 256 3.09 -18.42 -12.32
C PRO A 256 3.25 -18.55 -10.80
N GLU A 257 3.60 -17.45 -10.14
CA GLU A 257 3.81 -17.33 -8.70
C GLU A 257 2.51 -17.47 -7.88
N PHE A 258 1.34 -17.35 -8.52
CA PHE A 258 0.01 -17.46 -7.90
C PHE A 258 -0.76 -18.72 -8.32
N ARG A 259 -0.09 -19.70 -8.94
CA ARG A 259 -0.69 -21.02 -9.21
C ARG A 259 -0.79 -21.80 -7.90
N PRO A 260 -1.82 -22.63 -7.69
CA PRO A 260 -1.96 -23.42 -6.48
C PRO A 260 -0.91 -24.53 -6.39
N ASN A 261 -0.69 -25.06 -5.18
CA ASN A 261 0.26 -26.13 -4.86
C ASN A 261 1.72 -25.70 -5.12
N GLN A 262 2.09 -24.50 -4.67
CA GLN A 262 3.48 -24.02 -4.74
C GLN A 262 4.33 -24.73 -3.70
N ASP A 263 5.64 -24.82 -3.95
CA ASP A 263 6.60 -25.22 -2.92
C ASP A 263 6.90 -24.09 -1.91
N CYS A 264 6.48 -22.86 -2.21
CA CYS A 264 6.77 -21.64 -1.45
C CYS A 264 8.25 -21.25 -1.35
N MET A 265 9.11 -21.72 -2.26
CA MET A 265 10.51 -21.34 -2.30
C MET A 265 10.68 -19.89 -2.75
N ASN A 266 10.04 -19.54 -3.86
CA ASN A 266 10.13 -18.23 -4.51
C ASN A 266 8.75 -17.69 -4.93
N PRO A 267 7.79 -17.50 -3.99
CA PRO A 267 6.39 -17.27 -4.34
C PRO A 267 6.06 -15.78 -4.60
N LYS A 268 7.06 -14.90 -4.66
CA LYS A 268 6.86 -13.45 -4.70
C LYS A 268 6.75 -12.89 -6.10
N VAL A 269 5.78 -12.00 -6.29
CA VAL A 269 5.72 -11.03 -7.39
C VAL A 269 6.17 -9.68 -6.86
N ILE A 270 7.16 -9.08 -7.52
CA ILE A 270 7.77 -7.80 -7.12
C ILE A 270 7.42 -6.73 -8.16
N ALA A 271 6.99 -5.55 -7.70
CA ALA A 271 6.76 -4.41 -8.59
C ALA A 271 8.07 -3.86 -9.15
N SER A 272 8.04 -3.44 -10.41
CA SER A 272 8.99 -2.47 -10.97
C SER A 272 8.39 -1.09 -10.81
N THR A 273 8.89 -0.27 -9.86
CA THR A 273 8.25 1.01 -9.55
C THR A 273 8.87 2.22 -10.20
N MET A 274 7.99 3.15 -10.53
CA MET A 274 8.34 4.53 -10.89
C MET A 274 8.19 5.41 -9.65
N ALA A 275 9.26 6.12 -9.29
CA ALA A 275 9.25 7.02 -8.15
C ALA A 275 8.87 8.46 -8.56
N PHE A 276 7.90 8.99 -7.83
CA PHE A 276 7.45 10.38 -7.91
C PHE A 276 7.94 11.14 -6.69
N GLU A 277 8.61 12.25 -6.90
CA GLU A 277 9.10 13.11 -5.81
C GLU A 277 8.34 14.42 -5.80
N SER A 278 7.70 14.75 -4.67
CA SER A 278 6.99 16.02 -4.45
C SER A 278 5.73 16.28 -5.28
N SER A 279 5.63 15.84 -6.53
CA SER A 279 4.46 16.06 -7.38
C SER A 279 4.27 14.96 -8.44
N PRO A 280 3.06 14.81 -9.02
CA PRO A 280 2.82 13.85 -10.11
C PRO A 280 3.68 14.08 -11.35
N ASN A 281 4.13 15.31 -11.56
CA ASN A 281 4.89 15.69 -12.76
C ASN A 281 6.41 15.47 -12.59
N CYS A 282 6.85 15.12 -11.38
CA CYS A 282 8.25 14.99 -11.03
C CYS A 282 8.64 13.51 -10.98
N VAL A 283 8.72 12.90 -12.17
CA VAL A 283 9.20 11.53 -12.34
C VAL A 283 10.72 11.50 -12.27
N THR A 284 11.27 10.72 -11.36
CA THR A 284 12.71 10.48 -11.27
C THR A 284 13.09 9.32 -12.20
N LYS A 285 13.58 9.65 -13.41
CA LYS A 285 13.82 8.68 -14.48
C LYS A 285 14.72 7.50 -14.08
N ASP A 286 15.65 7.72 -13.16
CA ASP A 286 16.67 6.74 -12.78
C ASP A 286 16.45 6.12 -11.40
N ARG A 287 15.41 6.53 -10.66
CA ARG A 287 15.11 5.97 -9.33
C ARG A 287 14.05 4.88 -9.47
N ARG A 288 14.47 3.69 -9.89
CA ARG A 288 13.67 2.48 -9.74
C ARG A 288 13.83 1.96 -8.32
N LEU A 289 12.72 1.83 -7.63
CA LEU A 289 12.67 1.13 -6.37
C LEU A 289 12.00 -0.22 -6.63
N PHE A 290 12.21 -1.11 -5.69
CA PHE A 290 11.59 -2.42 -5.66
C PHE A 290 10.57 -2.36 -4.54
N HIS A 291 9.43 -3.04 -4.71
CA HIS A 291 8.21 -2.96 -3.89
C HIS A 291 7.11 -2.04 -4.42
N PRO A 292 5.81 -2.38 -4.27
CA PRO A 292 5.26 -3.42 -3.40
C PRO A 292 5.49 -4.87 -3.84
N ASP A 293 5.31 -5.79 -2.90
CA ASP A 293 5.49 -7.24 -3.10
C ASP A 293 4.18 -7.99 -2.82
N ALA A 294 3.89 -9.01 -3.63
CA ALA A 294 2.68 -9.82 -3.54
C ALA A 294 2.99 -11.33 -3.48
N ILE A 295 2.20 -12.09 -2.70
CA ILE A 295 2.29 -13.55 -2.56
C ILE A 295 0.87 -14.15 -2.49
N LEU A 296 0.73 -15.39 -2.97
CA LEU A 296 -0.49 -16.19 -2.81
C LEU A 296 -0.69 -16.62 -1.34
N GLY A 297 -1.92 -16.56 -0.83
CA GLY A 297 -2.25 -16.90 0.55
C GLY A 297 -1.80 -18.30 0.98
N GLU A 298 -1.70 -19.25 0.04
CA GLU A 298 -1.15 -20.58 0.28
C GLU A 298 0.26 -20.57 0.89
N CYS A 299 1.10 -19.60 0.53
CA CYS A 299 2.47 -19.47 1.02
C CYS A 299 2.63 -18.50 2.19
N LEU A 300 1.53 -18.06 2.80
CA LEU A 300 1.51 -16.98 3.79
C LEU A 300 1.24 -17.53 5.20
N GLU A 301 2.01 -17.09 6.19
CA GLU A 301 1.79 -17.49 7.58
C GLU A 301 0.38 -17.13 8.08
N HIS A 302 -0.23 -17.99 8.91
CA HIS A 302 -1.63 -17.88 9.37
C HIS A 302 -2.72 -18.10 8.32
N VAL A 303 -2.36 -18.33 7.05
CA VAL A 303 -3.31 -18.65 5.97
C VAL A 303 -2.99 -20.00 5.34
N GLY A 304 -1.73 -20.21 4.97
CA GLY A 304 -1.23 -21.46 4.40
C GLY A 304 -1.18 -22.62 5.40
N ASP A 305 -1.07 -23.83 4.87
CA ASP A 305 -1.00 -25.04 5.69
C ASP A 305 0.41 -25.23 6.28
N ALA A 306 0.56 -24.97 7.58
CA ALA A 306 1.82 -25.12 8.29
C ALA A 306 2.28 -26.58 8.45
N MET A 307 1.40 -27.56 8.23
CA MET A 307 1.78 -28.98 8.18
C MET A 307 2.47 -29.33 6.87
N LEU A 308 2.04 -28.70 5.77
CA LEU A 308 2.69 -28.83 4.47
C LEU A 308 3.93 -27.94 4.37
N HIS A 309 3.85 -26.70 4.86
CA HIS A 309 4.90 -25.69 4.83
C HIS A 309 5.27 -25.27 6.26
N PRO A 310 6.17 -26.01 6.96
CA PRO A 310 6.59 -25.66 8.30
C PRO A 310 7.10 -24.21 8.41
N LEU A 311 6.89 -23.55 9.55
CA LEU A 311 7.36 -22.17 9.74
C LEU A 311 8.89 -22.09 9.75
N ALA A 312 9.43 -21.00 9.19
CA ALA A 312 10.86 -20.72 9.27
C ALA A 312 11.25 -20.32 10.72
N ARG A 313 12.43 -20.77 11.19
CA ARG A 313 12.99 -20.26 12.45
C ARG A 313 13.48 -18.84 12.30
N ARG A 314 13.30 -18.02 13.34
CA ARG A 314 13.56 -16.57 13.30
C ARG A 314 14.39 -16.05 14.47
N GLU A 315 14.86 -14.80 14.37
CA GLU A 315 15.77 -14.19 15.35
C GLU A 315 15.11 -13.96 16.72
N ILE A 316 13.81 -13.64 16.77
CA ILE A 316 13.12 -13.34 18.03
C ILE A 316 12.29 -14.54 18.47
N SER A 317 12.71 -15.16 19.58
CA SER A 317 12.07 -16.35 20.17
C SER A 317 11.84 -17.48 19.17
N GLU A 318 12.75 -17.61 18.20
CA GLU A 318 12.69 -18.58 17.09
C GLU A 318 11.47 -18.44 16.15
N LYS A 319 10.62 -17.42 16.33
CA LYS A 319 9.30 -17.32 15.67
C LYS A 319 8.96 -15.99 15.05
N HIS A 320 9.65 -14.90 15.42
CA HIS A 320 9.32 -13.54 14.96
C HIS A 320 10.52 -12.80 14.36
N GLY A 321 10.24 -11.81 13.52
CA GLY A 321 11.25 -10.97 12.88
C GLY A 321 11.90 -11.63 11.67
N LYS A 322 13.22 -11.43 11.50
CA LYS A 322 13.97 -12.01 10.38
C LYS A 322 14.16 -13.51 10.53
N ARG A 323 14.20 -14.22 9.40
CA ARG A 323 14.63 -15.62 9.33
C ARG A 323 16.06 -15.76 9.86
N LEU A 324 16.35 -16.87 10.56
CA LEU A 324 17.70 -17.23 10.98
C LEU A 324 18.55 -17.64 9.77
N GLU A 325 19.87 -17.51 9.92
CA GLU A 325 20.84 -17.96 8.93
C GLU A 325 20.67 -19.46 8.62
N GLY A 326 20.55 -19.81 7.34
CA GLY A 326 20.27 -21.16 6.87
C GLY A 326 18.80 -21.58 6.91
N HIS A 327 17.89 -20.72 7.38
CA HIS A 327 16.44 -20.95 7.42
C HIS A 327 15.67 -20.10 6.39
N GLY A 328 16.30 -19.77 5.27
CA GLY A 328 15.74 -18.97 4.19
C GLY A 328 16.17 -17.51 4.20
N LYS A 329 17.02 -17.09 5.15
CA LYS A 329 17.66 -15.77 5.14
C LYS A 329 18.50 -15.63 3.87
N ASP A 330 18.26 -14.58 3.10
CA ASP A 330 18.93 -14.32 1.82
C ASP A 330 18.85 -15.51 0.84
N GLY A 331 17.80 -16.33 0.96
CA GLY A 331 17.57 -17.51 0.11
C GLY A 331 18.37 -18.75 0.53
N ASN A 332 19.13 -18.69 1.62
CA ASN A 332 19.89 -19.83 2.14
C ASN A 332 19.01 -20.74 3.02
N TYR A 333 18.63 -21.91 2.51
CA TYR A 333 17.82 -22.91 3.22
C TYR A 333 18.62 -24.11 3.76
N SER A 334 19.95 -24.05 3.80
CA SER A 334 20.82 -25.19 4.17
C SER A 334 20.47 -25.83 5.52
N LYS A 335 20.25 -25.03 6.56
CA LYS A 335 19.88 -25.54 7.90
C LYS A 335 18.45 -26.05 7.94
N TYR A 336 17.50 -25.31 7.35
CA TYR A 336 16.11 -25.75 7.24
C TYR A 336 16.03 -27.14 6.60
N ILE A 337 16.73 -27.32 5.48
CA ILE A 337 16.83 -28.59 4.77
C ILE A 337 17.49 -29.67 5.64
N SER A 338 18.55 -29.35 6.38
CA SER A 338 19.22 -30.36 7.22
C SER A 338 18.38 -30.81 8.41
N GLU A 339 17.55 -29.92 8.95
CA GLU A 339 16.74 -30.18 10.15
C GLU A 339 15.37 -30.80 9.82
N GLN A 340 14.74 -30.34 8.74
CA GLN A 340 13.41 -30.79 8.29
C GLN A 340 13.49 -31.87 7.18
N GLY A 341 14.70 -32.13 6.65
CA GLY A 341 14.91 -32.88 5.41
C GLY A 341 14.75 -32.00 4.16
N ILE A 342 15.26 -32.46 3.01
CA ILE A 342 14.72 -31.98 1.72
C ILE A 342 13.32 -32.60 1.64
N GLY A 343 12.30 -31.89 2.09
CA GLY A 343 10.93 -32.29 1.88
C GLY A 343 10.34 -33.21 2.94
N PHE A 344 9.62 -32.60 3.88
CA PHE A 344 8.21 -32.97 3.92
C PHE A 344 7.61 -32.48 2.58
N ASN A 345 7.40 -33.38 1.60
CA ASN A 345 6.77 -33.07 0.30
C ASN A 345 7.46 -32.03 -0.62
N ASN A 346 8.79 -31.87 -0.58
CA ASN A 346 9.51 -30.83 -1.35
C ASN A 346 9.03 -29.40 -1.09
N SER A 347 8.58 -29.10 0.13
CA SER A 347 8.08 -27.78 0.50
C SER A 347 9.12 -26.91 1.23
N TYR A 348 8.95 -25.60 1.07
CA TYR A 348 9.68 -24.53 1.76
C TYR A 348 8.76 -23.83 2.76
N PRO A 349 9.33 -23.10 3.73
CA PRO A 349 8.55 -22.54 4.81
C PRO A 349 7.59 -21.44 4.35
N LEU A 350 6.47 -21.30 5.08
CA LEU A 350 5.57 -20.16 4.92
C LEU A 350 6.30 -18.83 5.12
N TRP A 351 5.75 -17.80 4.49
CA TRP A 351 6.28 -16.45 4.48
C TRP A 351 5.49 -15.56 5.44
N SER A 352 6.20 -14.89 6.36
CA SER A 352 5.60 -13.82 7.14
C SER A 352 5.56 -12.53 6.33
N ALA A 353 4.73 -11.56 6.73
CA ALA A 353 4.74 -10.23 6.13
C ALA A 353 6.12 -9.51 6.22
N THR A 354 6.99 -9.91 7.15
CA THR A 354 8.39 -9.45 7.18
C THR A 354 9.19 -10.01 6.02
N ASP A 355 9.01 -11.30 5.71
CA ASP A 355 9.77 -11.98 4.66
C ASP A 355 9.44 -11.43 3.30
N PHE A 356 8.17 -11.08 3.08
CA PHE A 356 7.66 -10.47 1.86
C PHE A 356 8.58 -9.34 1.44
N ARG A 357 8.78 -8.38 2.36
CA ARG A 357 9.55 -7.16 2.14
C ARG A 357 11.06 -7.38 2.06
N ASN A 358 11.62 -8.30 2.86
CA ASN A 358 13.06 -8.28 3.12
C ASN A 358 13.85 -9.44 2.53
N GLN A 359 13.21 -10.56 2.19
CA GLN A 359 13.92 -11.73 1.68
C GLN A 359 14.02 -11.72 0.16
N VAL A 360 14.95 -12.49 -0.40
CA VAL A 360 15.01 -12.75 -1.86
C VAL A 360 13.87 -13.70 -2.28
N GLY A 361 13.88 -14.25 -3.50
CA GLY A 361 12.91 -15.27 -3.89
C GLY A 361 11.60 -14.72 -4.46
N GLY A 362 11.73 -13.68 -5.27
CA GLY A 362 10.63 -13.17 -6.08
C GLY A 362 11.04 -12.85 -7.50
N LYS A 363 10.04 -12.69 -8.34
CA LYS A 363 10.19 -12.25 -9.71
C LYS A 363 9.66 -10.84 -9.85
N MET A 364 10.54 -9.94 -10.26
CA MET A 364 10.11 -8.61 -10.70
C MET A 364 9.40 -8.75 -12.04
N ILE A 365 8.16 -8.25 -12.10
CA ILE A 365 7.35 -8.29 -13.31
C ILE A 365 7.39 -6.91 -13.96
N SER A 366 7.78 -6.89 -15.24
CA SER A 366 7.65 -5.74 -16.13
C SER A 366 6.51 -5.97 -17.11
N MET A 367 6.01 -4.88 -17.68
CA MET A 367 5.16 -4.98 -18.87
C MET A 367 5.96 -5.55 -20.06
N ALA A 368 5.25 -6.06 -21.05
CA ALA A 368 5.80 -6.67 -22.26
C ALA A 368 6.58 -5.67 -23.13
N ASP A 369 6.32 -4.37 -22.98
CA ASP A 369 7.12 -3.30 -23.59
C ASP A 369 8.52 -3.14 -22.97
N GLY A 370 8.77 -3.76 -21.81
CA GLY A 370 10.03 -3.68 -21.05
C GLY A 370 10.29 -2.33 -20.36
N VAL A 371 9.40 -1.35 -20.52
CA VAL A 371 9.62 0.03 -20.07
C VAL A 371 8.61 0.46 -19.02
N SER A 372 7.34 0.08 -19.17
CA SER A 372 6.27 0.57 -18.32
C SER A 372 6.32 -0.04 -16.91
N PRO A 373 6.05 0.77 -15.87
CA PRO A 373 6.12 0.32 -14.49
C PRO A 373 4.91 -0.55 -14.12
N THR A 374 5.09 -1.40 -13.12
CA THR A 374 4.03 -2.20 -12.50
C THR A 374 3.65 -1.71 -11.11
N GLY A 375 4.31 -0.66 -10.61
CA GLY A 375 3.89 0.08 -9.43
C GLY A 375 4.46 1.50 -9.37
N TYR A 376 4.10 2.19 -8.30
CA TYR A 376 4.45 3.57 -8.02
C TYR A 376 4.97 3.71 -6.59
N HIS A 377 5.88 4.66 -6.42
CA HIS A 377 6.35 5.11 -5.10
C HIS A 377 6.23 6.63 -5.02
N PHE A 378 5.47 7.14 -4.05
CA PHE A 378 5.12 8.55 -3.86
C PHE A 378 5.93 9.20 -2.73
N HIS A 379 7.18 9.57 -3.02
CA HIS A 379 8.08 10.13 -2.01
C HIS A 379 7.87 11.65 -1.80
N ASN A 380 7.74 12.09 -0.54
CA ASN A 380 7.53 13.51 -0.16
C ASN A 380 6.38 14.19 -0.91
N PHE A 381 5.32 13.46 -1.20
CA PHE A 381 4.33 13.86 -2.18
C PHE A 381 3.38 14.95 -1.67
N LEU A 382 3.24 16.04 -2.43
CA LEU A 382 2.40 17.19 -2.10
C LEU A 382 1.39 17.44 -3.22
N THR A 383 0.10 17.56 -2.89
CA THR A 383 -0.87 18.12 -3.83
C THR A 383 -0.66 19.63 -3.92
N VAL A 384 0.01 20.08 -4.98
CA VAL A 384 -0.24 21.44 -5.48
C VAL A 384 -1.69 21.42 -5.99
N ARG A 385 -2.54 22.30 -5.45
CA ARG A 385 -4.02 22.32 -5.56
C ARG A 385 -4.62 22.32 -6.99
N MET A 386 -3.84 22.13 -8.05
CA MET A 386 -4.24 22.49 -9.40
C MET A 386 -4.39 21.35 -10.42
N ILE A 387 -3.81 20.14 -10.27
CA ILE A 387 -3.94 19.14 -11.35
C ILE A 387 -3.77 17.71 -10.83
N PHE A 388 -4.87 17.03 -10.50
CA PHE A 388 -4.86 15.59 -10.22
C PHE A 388 -5.91 14.83 -11.04
N ALA A 389 -7.10 15.43 -11.21
CA ALA A 389 -8.17 14.83 -11.99
C ALA A 389 -7.85 14.71 -13.50
N SER A 390 -6.91 15.49 -14.04
CA SER A 390 -6.61 15.51 -15.48
C SER A 390 -5.28 14.85 -15.86
N SER A 391 -4.28 14.85 -14.98
CA SER A 391 -2.92 14.38 -15.27
C SER A 391 -2.76 12.87 -15.15
N ILE A 392 -3.35 12.20 -14.15
CA ILE A 392 -3.26 10.73 -14.04
C ILE A 392 -4.06 10.06 -15.17
N ILE A 393 -5.21 10.63 -15.55
CA ILE A 393 -6.00 10.18 -16.69
C ILE A 393 -5.25 10.41 -18.02
N ARG A 394 -4.58 11.55 -18.19
CA ARG A 394 -3.71 11.77 -19.37
C ARG A 394 -2.47 10.88 -19.37
N MET A 395 -1.90 10.54 -18.21
CA MET A 395 -0.77 9.63 -18.12
C MET A 395 -1.19 8.21 -18.51
N GLY A 396 -2.32 7.69 -18.03
CA GLY A 396 -2.81 6.38 -18.49
C GLY A 396 -3.13 6.31 -19.99
N ILE A 397 -3.60 7.42 -20.59
CA ILE A 397 -4.05 7.45 -22.00
C ILE A 397 -2.89 7.71 -22.99
N HIS A 398 -1.88 8.52 -22.65
CA HIS A 398 -0.79 8.82 -23.60
C HIS A 398 0.21 7.68 -23.82
N TRP A 399 0.29 6.69 -22.92
CA TRP A 399 1.20 5.55 -23.07
C TRP A 399 0.59 4.38 -23.86
N MET A 400 -0.71 4.43 -24.20
CA MET A 400 -1.39 3.39 -25.01
C MET A 400 -1.38 3.66 -26.52
N THR A 401 -0.81 4.78 -26.98
CA THR A 401 -0.58 5.02 -28.42
C THR A 401 0.82 4.56 -28.82
N PRO A 402 1.00 3.73 -29.87
CA PRO A 402 2.32 3.36 -30.36
C PRO A 402 3.10 4.63 -30.69
N TRP A 403 4.30 4.75 -30.13
CA TRP A 403 5.29 5.75 -30.51
C TRP A 403 5.71 5.47 -31.96
N THR A 404 4.95 5.99 -32.93
CA THR A 404 5.40 6.03 -34.33
C THR A 404 6.49 7.10 -34.42
N SER A 405 7.69 6.66 -34.80
CA SER A 405 8.83 7.52 -35.08
C SER A 405 8.47 8.55 -36.15
N GLN A 406 8.33 9.81 -35.75
CA GLN A 406 8.44 10.94 -36.67
C GLN A 406 9.45 11.94 -36.11
N TYR A 407 10.73 11.55 -36.15
CA TYR A 407 11.81 12.51 -36.39
C TYR A 407 12.87 11.81 -37.25
N GLY A 408 12.63 11.88 -38.56
CA GLY A 408 13.67 11.80 -39.57
C GLY A 408 13.90 13.20 -40.12
N SER A 409 15.04 13.79 -39.78
CA SER A 409 15.95 14.55 -40.67
C SER A 409 17.20 14.91 -39.88
#